data_AF-A0A378JSR9-F1
#
_entry.id   AF-A0A378JSR9-F1
#
_cell.length_a   1.000
_cell.length_b   1.000
_cell.length_c   1.000
_cell.angle_alpha   90.00
_cell.angle_beta   90.00
_cell.angle_gamma   90.00
#
_symmetry.space_group_name_H-M   'P 1'
#
loop_
_entity.id
_entity.type
_entity.pdbx_description
1 polymer ?
#
loop_
_entity_poly.entity_id
_entity_poly.type
_entity_poly.pdbx_seq_one_letter_code
_entity_poly.pdbx_strand_id
1 'polypeptide(L)'
;MTEGFKKKKMIFRSPQKKEKWLVCVRFPTDIKKKLKIQAERDYPGRSKQSSLIEDAVNYYLYTISKINWADYERDPDYIELIDDIHEGLNQSPLEGPTQVFFTQETQEKIIELEKKIKLTRPLMKDVRIGLIRKSVSIRLSLGDKAFFDKIMSDNE
;
A
#
# COMPACT_ATOMS: atom_id res chain seq x y z
N MET A 1 -62.23 4.86 6.44
CA MET A 1 -60.92 4.58 7.05
C MET A 1 -59.95 4.26 5.93
N THR A 2 -59.08 5.19 5.56
CA THR A 2 -58.11 5.04 4.46
C THR A 2 -56.71 4.97 5.05
N GLU A 3 -56.20 3.76 5.27
CA GLU A 3 -54.81 3.56 5.67
C GLU A 3 -53.90 3.84 4.47
N GLY A 4 -53.24 5.01 4.50
CA GLY A 4 -52.28 5.41 3.49
C GLY A 4 -51.02 4.54 3.55
N PHE A 5 -50.85 3.65 2.56
CA PHE A 5 -49.60 2.91 2.36
C PHE A 5 -48.42 3.87 2.19
N LYS A 6 -47.53 3.94 3.19
CA LYS A 6 -46.24 4.64 3.06
C LYS A 6 -45.36 3.90 2.05
N LYS A 7 -45.40 4.32 0.78
CA LYS A 7 -44.45 3.89 -0.25
C LYS A 7 -43.03 4.29 0.20
N LYS A 8 -42.23 3.32 0.66
CA LYS A 8 -40.77 3.52 0.83
C LYS A 8 -40.19 3.80 -0.56
N LYS A 9 -39.95 5.09 -0.85
CA LYS A 9 -39.21 5.49 -2.06
C LYS A 9 -37.83 4.83 -2.01
N MET A 10 -37.56 3.94 -2.95
CA MET A 10 -36.24 3.38 -3.17
C MET A 10 -35.39 4.51 -3.78
N ILE A 11 -34.58 5.17 -2.95
CA ILE A 11 -33.68 6.22 -3.42
C ILE A 11 -32.47 5.52 -4.05
N PHE A 12 -32.45 5.42 -5.37
CA PHE A 12 -31.23 5.08 -6.10
C PHE A 12 -30.24 6.23 -5.93
N ARG A 13 -29.25 6.04 -5.06
CA ARG A 13 -28.06 6.90 -5.04
C ARG A 13 -27.17 6.46 -6.19
N SER A 14 -26.81 7.38 -7.09
CA SER A 14 -25.79 7.13 -8.09
C SER A 14 -24.54 6.57 -7.41
N PRO A 15 -23.90 5.51 -7.95
CA PRO A 15 -22.67 5.00 -7.37
C PRO A 15 -21.66 6.15 -7.31
N GLN A 16 -21.34 6.62 -6.11
CA GLN A 16 -20.20 7.50 -5.93
C GLN A 16 -18.97 6.65 -6.26
N LYS A 17 -18.42 6.82 -7.46
CA LYS A 17 -17.09 6.28 -7.79
C LYS A 17 -16.13 6.92 -6.80
N LYS A 18 -15.77 6.19 -5.75
CA LYS A 18 -14.54 6.50 -5.01
C LYS A 18 -13.42 6.33 -6.03
N GLU A 19 -12.79 7.43 -6.43
CA GLU A 19 -11.61 7.38 -7.28
C GLU A 19 -10.53 6.62 -6.49
N LYS A 20 -10.39 5.34 -6.82
CA LYS A 20 -9.39 4.46 -6.25
C LYS A 20 -8.41 4.14 -7.35
N TRP A 21 -7.14 4.37 -7.07
CA TRP A 21 -6.09 4.08 -8.03
C TRP A 21 -5.77 2.59 -8.00
N LEU A 22 -6.05 1.91 -9.11
CA LEU A 22 -5.83 0.48 -9.26
C LEU A 22 -4.41 0.21 -9.77
N VAL A 23 -3.66 -0.58 -9.01
CA VAL A 23 -2.33 -1.08 -9.37
C VAL A 23 -2.34 -2.60 -9.36
N CYS A 24 -1.76 -3.20 -10.41
CA CYS A 24 -1.59 -4.64 -10.49
C CYS A 24 -0.15 -5.01 -10.09
N VAL A 25 0.02 -5.73 -9.00
CA VAL A 25 1.34 -6.16 -8.49
C VAL A 25 1.41 -7.68 -8.45
N ARG A 26 2.49 -8.24 -8.99
CA ARG A 26 2.80 -9.67 -8.84
C ARG A 26 3.67 -9.84 -7.61
N PHE A 27 3.31 -10.70 -6.68
CA PHE A 27 4.07 -10.98 -5.46
C PHE A 27 4.73 -12.36 -5.54
N PRO A 28 5.81 -12.60 -4.78
CA PRO A 28 6.35 -13.94 -4.58
C PRO A 28 5.30 -14.92 -4.04
N THR A 29 5.38 -16.19 -4.40
CA THR A 29 4.38 -17.20 -4.01
C THR A 29 4.21 -17.33 -2.49
N ASP A 30 5.29 -17.28 -1.73
CA ASP A 30 5.26 -17.36 -0.26
C ASP A 30 4.62 -16.11 0.37
N ILE A 31 5.03 -14.92 -0.11
CA ILE A 31 4.47 -13.63 0.29
C ILE A 31 2.98 -13.57 -0.02
N LYS A 32 2.56 -14.03 -1.20
CA LYS A 32 1.15 -14.03 -1.62
C LYS A 32 0.29 -14.94 -0.73
N LYS A 33 0.81 -16.11 -0.35
CA LYS A 33 0.12 -17.02 0.60
C LYS A 33 -0.02 -16.38 1.97
N LYS A 34 1.06 -15.82 2.52
CA LYS A 34 1.06 -15.11 3.81
C LYS A 34 0.10 -13.91 3.80
N LEU A 35 0.14 -13.10 2.74
CA LEU A 35 -0.75 -11.97 2.53
C LEU A 35 -2.21 -12.41 2.59
N LYS A 36 -2.59 -13.49 1.90
CA LYS A 36 -3.97 -14.00 1.93
C LYS A 36 -4.41 -14.38 3.34
N ILE A 37 -3.59 -15.17 4.04
CA ILE A 37 -3.89 -15.65 5.40
C ILE A 37 -4.02 -14.48 6.37
N GLN A 38 -3.05 -13.57 6.35
CA GLN A 38 -3.04 -12.44 7.26
C GLN A 38 -4.15 -11.44 6.97
N ALA A 39 -4.44 -11.16 5.70
CA ALA A 39 -5.54 -10.30 5.31
C ALA A 39 -6.90 -10.89 5.75
N GLU A 40 -7.08 -12.20 5.62
CA GLU A 40 -8.31 -12.88 6.07
C GLU A 40 -8.54 -12.75 7.58
N ARG A 41 -7.45 -12.82 8.36
CA ARG A 41 -7.44 -12.68 9.82
C ARG A 41 -7.64 -11.23 10.28
N ASP A 42 -6.91 -10.29 9.69
CA ASP A 42 -6.72 -8.94 10.23
C ASP A 42 -7.75 -7.92 9.70
N TYR A 43 -8.42 -8.20 8.57
CA TYR A 43 -9.33 -7.25 7.92
C TYR A 43 -10.71 -7.86 7.59
N PRO A 44 -11.81 -7.11 7.76
CA PRO A 44 -13.13 -7.50 7.28
C PRO A 44 -13.39 -7.07 5.83
N GLY A 45 -14.43 -7.63 5.20
CA GLY A 45 -14.92 -7.19 3.88
C GLY A 45 -14.31 -7.89 2.67
N ARG A 46 -14.55 -7.37 1.46
CA ARG A 46 -14.11 -7.95 0.17
C ARG A 46 -12.72 -7.49 -0.28
N SER A 47 -12.21 -6.38 0.27
CA SER A 47 -10.95 -5.74 -0.17
C SER A 47 -9.79 -5.93 0.82
N LYS A 48 -9.84 -7.01 1.62
CA LYS A 48 -8.91 -7.26 2.74
C LYS A 48 -7.44 -7.18 2.36
N GLN A 49 -7.05 -7.84 1.26
CA GLN A 49 -5.66 -7.83 0.80
C GLN A 49 -5.22 -6.43 0.36
N SER A 50 -6.11 -5.69 -0.31
CA SER A 50 -5.84 -4.30 -0.70
C SER A 50 -5.64 -3.40 0.50
N SER A 51 -6.44 -3.56 1.56
CA SER A 51 -6.30 -2.80 2.80
C SER A 51 -4.97 -3.11 3.51
N LEU A 52 -4.60 -4.39 3.62
CA LEU A 52 -3.32 -4.77 4.21
C LEU A 52 -2.14 -4.19 3.41
N ILE A 53 -2.20 -4.24 2.07
CA ILE A 53 -1.14 -3.67 1.21
C ILE A 53 -1.08 -2.15 1.36
N GLU A 54 -2.22 -1.46 1.39
CA GLU A 54 -2.26 -0.01 1.58
C GLU A 54 -1.66 0.40 2.94
N ASP A 55 -2.01 -0.31 4.01
CA ASP A 55 -1.42 -0.10 5.34
C ASP A 55 0.10 -0.33 5.32
N ALA A 56 0.56 -1.43 4.69
CA ALA A 56 1.98 -1.75 4.55
C ALA A 56 2.75 -0.60 3.87
N VAL A 57 2.19 -0.08 2.78
CA VAL A 57 2.79 1.03 2.02
C VAL A 57 2.77 2.32 2.82
N ASN A 58 1.67 2.64 3.50
CA ASN A 58 1.58 3.85 4.32
C ASN A 58 2.60 3.84 5.47
N TYR A 59 2.80 2.70 6.12
CA TYR A 59 3.85 2.55 7.13
C TYR A 59 5.24 2.74 6.54
N TYR A 60 5.54 2.11 5.41
CA TYR A 60 6.83 2.27 4.78
C TYR A 60 7.09 3.72 4.33
N LEU A 61 6.08 4.40 3.78
CA LEU A 61 6.16 5.83 3.46
C LEU A 61 6.41 6.69 4.71
N TYR A 62 5.84 6.30 5.84
CA TYR A 62 6.08 6.95 7.12
C TYR A 62 7.53 6.76 7.58
N THR A 63 8.10 5.55 7.49
CA THR A 63 9.48 5.29 7.94
C THR A 63 10.52 6.09 7.16
N ILE A 64 10.29 6.34 5.87
CA ILE A 64 11.20 7.11 5.00
C ILE A 64 10.85 8.61 4.91
N SER A 65 9.87 9.08 5.70
CA SER A 65 9.36 10.46 5.59
C SER A 65 10.39 11.54 5.96
N LYS A 66 11.42 11.16 6.72
CA LYS A 66 12.45 12.07 7.24
C LYS A 66 13.71 12.15 6.38
N ILE A 67 13.76 11.48 5.23
CA ILE A 67 14.88 11.57 4.28
C ILE A 67 15.19 13.04 3.98
N ASN A 68 16.43 13.43 4.19
CA ASN A 68 16.96 14.71 3.79
C ASN A 68 17.29 14.71 2.29
N TRP A 69 16.28 15.04 1.48
CA TRP A 69 16.42 15.10 0.02
C TRP A 69 17.44 16.12 -0.50
N ALA A 70 17.87 17.10 0.32
CA ALA A 70 18.88 18.07 -0.08
C ALA A 70 20.31 17.51 0.00
N ASP A 71 20.55 16.52 0.87
CA ASP A 71 21.84 15.84 1.05
C ASP A 71 21.65 14.31 0.99
N TYR A 72 20.83 13.87 0.03
CA TYR A 72 20.33 12.50 -0.05
C TYR A 72 21.46 11.46 -0.20
N GLU A 73 22.60 11.83 -0.78
CA GLU A 73 23.74 10.92 -0.99
C GLU A 73 24.39 10.46 0.33
N ARG A 74 24.21 11.23 1.40
CA ARG A 74 24.74 10.94 2.74
C ARG A 74 23.67 10.47 3.72
N ASP A 75 22.41 10.50 3.30
CA ASP A 75 21.28 10.11 4.11
C ASP A 75 21.15 8.57 4.13
N PRO A 76 21.30 7.92 5.30
CA PRO A 76 21.23 6.46 5.39
C PRO A 76 19.85 5.92 5.01
N ASP A 77 18.77 6.64 5.31
CA ASP A 77 17.39 6.22 5.00
C ASP A 77 17.15 6.27 3.49
N TYR A 78 17.80 7.20 2.78
CA TYR A 78 17.77 7.21 1.31
C TYR A 78 18.51 6.01 0.72
N ILE A 79 19.69 5.66 1.25
CA ILE A 79 20.46 4.51 0.77
C ILE A 79 19.65 3.22 0.98
N GLU A 80 19.08 3.05 2.18
CA GLU A 80 18.22 1.93 2.52
C GLU A 80 17.00 1.86 1.60
N LEU A 81 16.34 3.00 1.33
CA LEU A 81 15.20 3.06 0.40
C LEU A 81 15.55 2.52 -0.99
N ILE A 82 16.73 2.87 -1.52
CA ILE A 82 17.17 2.43 -2.85
C ILE A 82 17.43 0.92 -2.85
N ASP A 83 18.09 0.40 -1.82
CA ASP A 83 18.36 -1.04 -1.67
C ASP A 83 17.05 -1.82 -1.53
N ASP A 84 16.12 -1.31 -0.72
CA ASP A 84 14.80 -1.88 -0.48
C ASP A 84 13.95 -1.99 -1.76
N ILE A 85 14.00 -0.96 -2.62
CA ILE A 85 13.34 -1.02 -3.93
C ILE A 85 13.99 -2.09 -4.81
N HIS A 86 15.31 -2.17 -4.83
CA HIS A 86 16.03 -3.19 -5.59
C HIS A 86 15.71 -4.61 -5.11
N GLU A 87 15.70 -4.82 -3.80
CA GLU A 87 15.28 -6.10 -3.21
C GLU A 87 13.86 -6.46 -3.62
N GLY A 88 12.92 -5.52 -3.52
CA GLY A 88 11.54 -5.70 -3.96
C GLY A 88 11.41 -6.08 -5.44
N LEU A 89 12.24 -5.50 -6.31
CA LEU A 89 12.27 -5.83 -7.74
C LEU A 89 12.86 -7.22 -8.01
N ASN A 90 13.84 -7.64 -7.22
CA ASN A 90 14.56 -8.91 -7.38
C ASN A 90 13.85 -10.12 -6.74
N GLN A 91 12.72 -9.91 -6.05
CA GLN A 91 11.96 -11.02 -5.47
C GLN A 91 11.42 -11.97 -6.55
N SER A 92 11.59 -13.27 -6.32
CA SER A 92 11.14 -14.34 -7.22
C SER A 92 10.92 -15.64 -6.42
N PRO A 93 10.14 -16.61 -6.93
CA PRO A 93 9.34 -16.60 -8.15
C PRO A 93 8.03 -15.81 -7.97
N LEU A 94 7.66 -15.02 -8.99
CA LEU A 94 6.46 -14.18 -8.97
C LEU A 94 5.22 -14.96 -9.41
N GLU A 95 4.13 -14.82 -8.65
CA GLU A 95 2.85 -15.43 -8.97
C GLU A 95 1.84 -14.38 -9.48
N GLY A 96 0.79 -14.85 -10.18
CA GLY A 96 -0.19 -14.02 -10.90
C GLY A 96 -0.68 -12.77 -10.17
N PRO A 97 -1.18 -11.77 -10.92
CA PRO A 97 -1.35 -10.40 -10.45
C PRO A 97 -2.34 -10.29 -9.30
N THR A 98 -2.02 -9.43 -8.34
CA THR A 98 -2.88 -8.98 -7.26
C THR A 98 -3.30 -7.54 -7.55
N GLN A 99 -4.61 -7.30 -7.59
CA GLN A 99 -5.18 -5.97 -7.78
C GLN A 99 -5.24 -5.24 -6.44
N VAL A 100 -4.60 -4.08 -6.39
CA VAL A 100 -4.51 -3.23 -5.21
C VAL A 100 -5.13 -1.89 -5.52
N PHE A 101 -5.99 -1.43 -4.63
CA PHE A 101 -6.64 -0.13 -4.71
C PHE A 101 -6.07 0.77 -3.63
N PHE A 102 -5.45 1.86 -4.03
CA PHE A 102 -5.00 2.92 -3.12
C PHE A 102 -5.99 4.07 -3.09
N THR A 103 -6.06 4.73 -1.94
CA THR A 103 -6.63 6.06 -1.78
C THR A 103 -5.83 7.09 -2.57
N GLN A 104 -6.48 8.22 -2.88
CA GLN A 104 -5.84 9.33 -3.58
C GLN A 104 -4.61 9.85 -2.80
N GLU A 105 -4.70 9.95 -1.47
CA GLU A 105 -3.60 10.41 -0.63
C GLU A 105 -2.37 9.49 -0.73
N THR A 106 -2.56 8.18 -0.57
CA THR A 106 -1.46 7.21 -0.71
C THR A 106 -0.89 7.22 -2.13
N GLN A 107 -1.75 7.34 -3.15
CA GLN A 107 -1.30 7.49 -4.53
C GLN A 107 -0.39 8.71 -4.71
N GLU A 108 -0.79 9.88 -4.21
CA GLU A 108 -0.03 11.12 -4.34
C GLU A 108 1.35 11.00 -3.69
N LYS A 109 1.41 10.44 -2.48
CA LYS A 109 2.68 10.16 -1.77
C LYS A 109 3.61 9.23 -2.56
N ILE A 110 3.08 8.15 -3.13
CA ILE A 110 3.88 7.21 -3.95
C ILE A 110 4.42 7.91 -5.20
N ILE A 111 3.60 8.73 -5.88
CA ILE A 111 4.00 9.44 -7.10
C ILE A 111 5.06 10.49 -6.79
N GLU A 112 4.92 11.23 -5.69
CA GLU A 112 5.91 12.22 -5.26
C GLU A 112 7.25 11.55 -4.95
N LEU A 113 7.22 10.45 -4.19
CA LEU A 113 8.42 9.67 -3.89
C LEU A 113 9.09 9.16 -5.17
N GLU A 114 8.33 8.59 -6.09
CA GLU A 114 8.86 8.12 -7.36
C GLU A 114 9.53 9.25 -8.16
N LYS A 115 8.94 10.46 -8.19
CA LYS A 115 9.55 11.62 -8.85
C LYS A 115 10.90 11.95 -8.20
N LYS A 116 10.97 12.03 -6.87
CA LYS A 116 12.21 12.32 -6.13
C LYS A 116 13.29 11.26 -6.39
N ILE A 117 12.91 9.98 -6.39
CA ILE A 117 13.82 8.88 -6.76
C ILE A 117 14.27 9.02 -8.20
N LYS A 118 13.39 9.31 -9.16
CA LYS A 118 13.77 9.47 -10.57
C LYS A 118 14.67 10.67 -10.84
N LEU A 119 14.60 11.71 -10.01
CA LEU A 119 15.53 12.85 -10.09
C LEU A 119 16.96 12.47 -9.65
N THR A 120 17.08 11.55 -8.69
CA THR A 120 18.38 11.10 -8.14
C THR A 120 18.91 9.83 -8.82
N ARG A 121 18.02 8.95 -9.29
CA ARG A 121 18.28 7.67 -9.97
C ARG A 121 17.38 7.52 -11.20
N PRO A 122 17.64 8.28 -12.28
CA PRO A 122 16.75 8.33 -13.46
C PRO A 122 16.60 7.00 -14.20
N LEU A 123 17.56 6.09 -14.08
CA LEU A 123 17.52 4.78 -14.73
C LEU A 123 16.75 3.73 -13.93
N MET A 124 16.32 4.04 -12.72
CA MET A 124 15.55 3.10 -11.90
C MET A 124 14.14 2.95 -12.46
N LYS A 125 13.86 1.76 -13.00
CA LYS A 125 12.54 1.38 -13.52
C LYS A 125 11.70 0.76 -12.41
N ASP A 126 10.37 0.83 -12.58
CA ASP A 126 9.40 0.12 -11.74
C ASP A 126 9.50 0.39 -10.23
N VAL A 127 9.98 1.57 -9.83
CA VAL A 127 10.10 2.05 -8.43
C VAL A 127 8.88 1.67 -7.59
N ARG A 128 7.68 1.94 -8.10
CA ARG A 128 6.41 1.64 -7.43
C ARG A 128 6.25 0.17 -7.10
N ILE A 129 6.62 -0.73 -8.02
CA ILE A 129 6.48 -2.17 -7.84
C ILE A 129 7.48 -2.68 -6.81
N GLY A 130 8.73 -2.23 -6.88
CA GLY A 130 9.77 -2.54 -5.89
C GLY A 130 9.34 -2.10 -4.49
N LEU A 131 8.92 -0.83 -4.38
CA LEU A 131 8.38 -0.24 -3.16
C LEU A 131 7.24 -1.10 -2.57
N ILE A 132 6.16 -1.33 -3.33
CA ILE A 132 4.99 -2.07 -2.83
C ILE A 132 5.36 -3.48 -2.37
N ARG A 133 6.20 -4.19 -3.14
CA ARG A 133 6.64 -5.54 -2.78
C ARG A 133 7.41 -5.58 -1.48
N LYS A 134 8.36 -4.66 -1.33
CA LYS A 134 9.19 -4.58 -0.14
C LYS A 134 8.38 -4.14 1.08
N SER A 135 7.52 -3.13 0.95
CA SER A 135 6.60 -2.71 2.04
C SER A 135 5.76 -3.88 2.53
N VAL A 136 5.20 -4.69 1.63
CA VAL A 136 4.43 -5.88 1.99
C VAL A 136 5.31 -6.94 2.65
N SER A 137 6.51 -7.19 2.13
CA SER A 137 7.47 -8.12 2.73
C SER A 137 7.81 -7.75 4.18
N ILE A 138 8.05 -6.46 4.44
CA ILE A 138 8.28 -5.93 5.78
C ILE A 138 7.02 -6.14 6.63
N ARG A 139 5.85 -5.71 6.14
CA ARG A 139 4.59 -5.80 6.90
C ARG A 139 4.24 -7.22 7.32
N LEU A 140 4.49 -8.22 6.47
CA LEU A 140 4.23 -9.63 6.77
C LEU A 140 5.29 -10.26 7.70
N SER A 141 6.43 -9.59 7.87
CA SER A 141 7.48 -9.97 8.82
C SER A 141 7.27 -9.30 10.18
N LEU A 142 6.59 -8.15 10.19
CA LEU A 142 6.11 -7.48 11.40
C LEU A 142 4.88 -8.21 11.95
N GLY A 143 4.66 -8.10 13.27
CA GLY A 143 3.65 -8.83 14.01
C GLY A 143 2.19 -8.63 13.57
N ASP A 144 1.25 -8.94 14.46
CA ASP A 144 -0.17 -8.81 14.17
C ASP A 144 -0.62 -7.35 13.95
N LYS A 145 -1.86 -7.17 13.49
CA LYS A 145 -2.42 -5.83 13.24
C LYS A 145 -2.41 -4.94 14.48
N ALA A 146 -2.61 -5.49 15.68
CA ALA A 146 -2.58 -4.70 16.91
C ALA A 146 -1.19 -4.09 17.18
N PHE A 147 -0.12 -4.87 16.98
CA PHE A 147 1.24 -4.36 17.07
C PHE A 147 1.51 -3.25 16.05
N PHE A 148 1.06 -3.45 14.82
CA PHE A 148 1.23 -2.47 13.74
C PHE A 148 0.47 -1.18 14.00
N ASP A 149 -0.81 -1.27 14.37
CA ASP A 149 -1.66 -0.12 14.67
C ASP A 149 -1.05 0.71 15.82
N LYS A 150 -0.49 0.06 16.84
CA LYS A 150 0.21 0.74 17.93
C LYS A 150 1.38 1.60 17.44
N ILE A 151 2.22 1.09 16.55
CA ILE A 151 3.34 1.86 15.99
C ILE A 151 2.85 3.10 15.22
N MET A 152 1.75 2.96 14.51
CA MET A 152 1.18 4.06 13.73
C MET A 152 0.45 5.09 14.61
N SER A 153 -0.16 4.67 15.73
CA SER A 153 -0.86 5.56 16.66
C SER A 153 0.05 6.28 17.65
N ASP A 154 1.17 5.69 18.07
CA ASP A 154 2.11 6.31 19.03
C ASP A 154 2.89 7.50 18.41
N ASN A 155 2.64 7.84 17.14
CA ASN A 155 3.36 8.83 16.36
C ASN A 155 2.47 9.93 15.71
N GLU A 156 1.18 9.98 16.05
CA GLU A 156 0.28 11.13 15.82
C GLU A 156 0.29 12.08 17.04
#